data_AF-A0AAD3SJF9-F1
#
_entry.id   AF-A0AAD3SJF9-F1
#
_cell.length_a   1.000
_cell.length_b   1.000
_cell.length_c   1.000
_cell.angle_alpha   90.00
_cell.angle_beta   90.00
_cell.angle_gamma   90.00
#
_symmetry.space_group_name_H-M   'P 1'
#
loop_
_entity.id
_entity.type
_entity.pdbx_description
1 polymer ?
#
loop_
_entity_poly.entity_id
_entity_poly.type
_entity_poly.pdbx_seq_one_letter_code
_entity_poly.pdbx_strand_id
1 'polypeptide(L)'
;MAVPSDHLCRNGHRRGSILAGSNRVSLRHLDKHLEVKLHPNTSLPNNTSPLSIRSLDTPSFSSLASSSPNFRRTRLLQPIKCSYSDNTTLNSQNPILKTLGSFPFESVKTTLSQLTPIDICKWSGVIAIAIAAAKWTVNLLFNPFFWMYLSWTWLFWPWFVALALAVYGIYCFSKHLRGEANVIEQLAVVTSAFTWLTLVPPAHFNGFLEGWPYVFFFVYHYFFFFNVSVRKRLYGDYYPRPHDPKWDFSVPKWYRILFCAGVMLGHWLAAFEGPELHRIPGGWSNLGIWALIMITLFMQYKATFYLAKYSEKVVVPTAVVQYGPYRWVRHPVYASTMLLFFTYSVALRAPISSLFMVLVCVIYYHQKTNLEEALMLDTFGERYMEYMSKVRFKFIPFVY
;
A
#
# COMPACT_ATOMS: atom_id res chain seq x y z
N MET A 1 54.14 49.70 -35.23
CA MET A 1 54.64 50.60 -34.17
C MET A 1 53.63 50.56 -33.03
N ALA A 2 54.02 50.48 -31.75
CA ALA A 2 55.29 50.06 -31.16
C ALA A 2 55.04 49.62 -29.69
N VAL A 3 55.90 48.74 -29.16
CA VAL A 3 56.02 48.51 -27.69
C VAL A 3 57.07 49.49 -27.14
N PRO A 4 57.04 49.86 -25.85
CA PRO A 4 57.68 49.06 -24.79
C PRO A 4 56.77 48.89 -23.55
N SER A 5 56.90 47.93 -22.61
CA SER A 5 58.05 47.25 -21.99
C SER A 5 58.87 48.17 -21.05
N ASP A 6 59.48 47.73 -19.94
CA ASP A 6 59.61 46.37 -19.37
C ASP A 6 59.94 46.42 -17.84
N HIS A 7 60.26 45.25 -17.26
CA HIS A 7 61.03 45.00 -16.02
C HIS A 7 60.36 44.97 -14.62
N LEU A 8 60.89 44.24 -13.63
CA LEU A 8 61.32 42.81 -13.58
C LEU A 8 61.81 42.41 -12.15
N CYS A 9 61.47 41.18 -11.71
CA CYS A 9 62.21 40.39 -10.69
C CYS A 9 62.22 40.94 -9.22
N ARG A 10 62.68 40.19 -8.19
CA ARG A 10 63.46 38.93 -8.15
C ARG A 10 63.23 38.10 -6.86
N ASN A 11 63.26 36.76 -6.97
CA ASN A 11 63.58 35.70 -5.97
C ASN A 11 62.84 35.65 -4.58
N GLY A 12 62.63 34.48 -3.95
CA GLY A 12 62.75 33.09 -4.42
C GLY A 12 63.21 32.05 -3.38
N HIS A 13 62.87 30.76 -3.61
CA HIS A 13 63.37 29.53 -2.93
C HIS A 13 62.88 29.23 -1.48
N ARG A 14 62.77 27.97 -0.98
CA ARG A 14 63.06 26.63 -1.56
C ARG A 14 62.22 25.46 -0.96
N ARG A 15 62.30 24.31 -1.66
CA ARG A 15 61.89 22.89 -1.42
C ARG A 15 61.99 22.35 0.05
N GLY A 16 61.40 21.21 0.44
CA GLY A 16 60.46 20.27 -0.24
C GLY A 16 60.60 18.77 0.16
N SER A 17 59.61 17.93 -0.26
CA SER A 17 59.60 16.45 -0.48
C SER A 17 59.88 15.40 0.65
N ILE A 18 58.80 14.75 1.13
CA ILE A 18 58.40 13.30 1.00
C ILE A 18 59.48 12.18 1.06
N LEU A 19 59.26 11.14 1.90
CA LEU A 19 59.46 9.65 1.74
C LEU A 19 59.39 8.93 3.13
N ALA A 20 59.42 7.59 3.28
CA ALA A 20 58.36 6.58 3.04
C ALA A 20 58.70 5.20 3.72
N GLY A 21 57.70 4.38 4.10
CA GLY A 21 57.83 2.99 4.62
C GLY A 21 58.20 2.83 6.12
N SER A 22 58.11 1.67 6.79
CA SER A 22 57.45 0.36 6.54
C SER A 22 57.44 -0.51 7.84
N ASN A 23 56.75 -1.68 7.84
CA ASN A 23 56.79 -2.79 8.84
C ASN A 23 56.06 -2.59 10.21
N ARG A 24 55.52 -3.60 10.94
CA ARG A 24 54.94 -4.95 10.61
C ARG A 24 54.23 -5.58 11.86
N VAL A 25 53.26 -6.49 11.64
CA VAL A 25 52.84 -7.65 12.51
C VAL A 25 52.09 -7.43 13.87
N SER A 26 50.77 -7.66 13.85
CA SER A 26 49.94 -8.62 14.64
C SER A 26 50.28 -9.05 16.09
N LEU A 27 49.24 -9.12 16.96
CA LEU A 27 48.88 -10.32 17.76
C LEU A 27 47.40 -10.32 18.28
N ARG A 28 46.87 -11.49 18.68
CA ARG A 28 45.64 -11.70 19.50
C ARG A 28 46.07 -11.92 20.98
N HIS A 29 45.23 -11.96 22.04
CA HIS A 29 44.09 -12.86 22.32
C HIS A 29 43.59 -12.66 23.79
N LEU A 30 42.39 -13.16 24.17
CA LEU A 30 41.91 -13.40 25.57
C LEU A 30 41.73 -12.17 26.51
N ASP A 31 40.97 -12.20 27.64
CA ASP A 31 39.88 -13.09 28.10
C ASP A 31 38.86 -12.36 29.04
N LYS A 32 37.80 -13.09 29.42
CA LYS A 32 36.74 -12.95 30.45
C LYS A 32 36.80 -11.92 31.62
N HIS A 33 35.57 -11.53 32.02
CA HIS A 33 35.00 -11.28 33.37
C HIS A 33 35.75 -10.47 34.44
N LEU A 34 34.99 -9.55 35.07
CA LEU A 34 34.74 -9.59 36.52
C LEU A 34 33.44 -8.85 36.91
N GLU A 35 32.82 -9.24 38.03
CA GLU A 35 31.67 -8.57 38.65
C GLU A 35 32.12 -7.51 39.66
N VAL A 36 31.29 -6.48 39.91
CA VAL A 36 31.30 -5.69 41.17
C VAL A 36 29.85 -5.44 41.59
N LYS A 37 29.57 -5.41 42.90
CA LYS A 37 28.22 -5.53 43.49
C LYS A 37 28.14 -4.79 44.84
N LEU A 38 26.94 -4.32 45.21
CA LEU A 38 26.55 -3.60 46.46
C LEU A 38 27.07 -2.14 46.59
N HIS A 39 26.23 -1.11 46.81
CA HIS A 39 25.39 -0.75 47.99
C HIS A 39 26.18 -0.35 49.25
N PRO A 40 25.59 0.38 50.23
CA PRO A 40 24.22 0.94 50.34
C PRO A 40 24.28 2.50 50.22
N ASN A 41 23.61 3.42 50.93
CA ASN A 41 22.58 3.39 51.98
C ASN A 41 21.79 4.73 52.11
N THR A 42 20.47 4.71 52.26
CA THR A 42 19.70 5.63 53.15
C THR A 42 18.24 5.17 53.30
N SER A 43 17.64 5.41 54.46
CA SER A 43 16.27 4.98 54.82
C SER A 43 15.61 5.98 55.77
N LEU A 44 14.28 5.98 55.83
CA LEU A 44 13.41 6.35 56.98
C LEU A 44 11.95 5.89 56.64
N PRO A 45 11.05 5.67 57.63
CA PRO A 45 10.02 4.63 57.49
C PRO A 45 8.59 5.07 57.90
N ASN A 46 7.77 4.06 58.23
CA ASN A 46 6.41 4.08 58.81
C ASN A 46 5.25 4.26 57.84
N ASN A 47 4.08 3.65 58.02
CA ASN A 47 3.61 2.40 58.66
C ASN A 47 2.10 2.60 58.90
N THR A 48 1.24 1.84 58.22
CA THR A 48 0.01 1.27 58.82
C THR A 48 -0.53 0.17 57.90
N SER A 49 -1.24 -0.79 58.48
CA SER A 49 -1.67 -2.04 57.84
C SER A 49 -3.11 -2.40 58.26
N PRO A 50 -3.60 -3.65 58.11
CA PRO A 50 -4.29 -4.08 56.90
C PRO A 50 -5.74 -4.51 57.14
N LEU A 51 -6.49 -4.78 56.06
CA LEU A 51 -7.72 -5.58 56.10
C LEU A 51 -7.61 -6.77 55.15
N SER A 52 -8.34 -7.85 55.45
CA SER A 52 -8.14 -9.19 54.91
C SER A 52 -9.45 -9.97 54.77
N ILE A 53 -9.38 -11.19 54.23
CA ILE A 53 -10.47 -12.20 54.17
C ILE A 53 -11.53 -11.86 53.09
N ARG A 54 -12.02 -12.76 52.23
CA ARG A 54 -11.95 -14.24 52.18
C ARG A 54 -11.78 -14.75 50.74
N SER A 55 -11.09 -15.88 50.56
CA SER A 55 -11.17 -16.71 49.35
C SER A 55 -12.35 -17.69 49.43
N LEU A 56 -12.74 -18.27 48.29
CA LEU A 56 -13.68 -19.38 48.20
C LEU A 56 -13.21 -20.32 47.09
N ASP A 57 -12.89 -21.56 47.45
CA ASP A 57 -12.29 -22.58 46.57
C ASP A 57 -13.38 -23.28 45.73
N THR A 58 -13.18 -23.61 44.46
CA THR A 58 -12.59 -24.88 43.96
C THR A 58 -12.92 -25.03 42.46
N PRO A 59 -12.39 -26.02 41.71
CA PRO A 59 -11.18 -26.83 41.90
C PRO A 59 -10.16 -26.66 40.73
N SER A 60 -9.03 -27.37 40.81
CA SER A 60 -7.97 -27.36 39.81
C SER A 60 -8.21 -28.31 38.62
N PHE A 61 -7.67 -27.94 37.46
CA PHE A 61 -7.27 -28.87 36.39
C PHE A 61 -5.84 -28.54 35.95
N SER A 62 -5.05 -29.57 35.62
CA SER A 62 -3.60 -29.45 35.43
C SER A 62 -3.20 -28.98 34.04
N SER A 63 -2.15 -28.16 33.98
CA SER A 63 -1.58 -27.62 32.75
C SER A 63 -0.70 -28.62 32.02
N LEU A 64 -0.89 -28.76 30.70
CA LEU A 64 0.06 -29.43 29.79
C LEU A 64 0.50 -28.42 28.71
N ALA A 65 1.82 -28.29 28.51
CA ALA A 65 2.40 -27.19 27.74
C ALA A 65 2.42 -27.46 26.22
N SER A 66 2.03 -26.46 25.42
CA SER A 66 2.13 -26.46 23.96
C SER A 66 3.27 -25.56 23.48
N SER A 67 4.26 -26.13 22.75
CA SER A 67 5.38 -25.38 22.18
C SER A 67 5.10 -24.87 20.76
N SER A 68 5.64 -23.70 20.42
CA SER A 68 5.40 -23.02 19.14
C SER A 68 6.52 -23.29 18.12
N PRO A 69 6.21 -23.58 16.83
CA PRO A 69 7.22 -23.71 15.78
C PRO A 69 7.67 -22.34 15.23
N ASN A 70 8.98 -22.20 14.97
CA ASN A 70 9.57 -21.00 14.37
C ASN A 70 9.67 -21.12 12.84
N PHE A 71 9.10 -20.17 12.10
CA PHE A 71 9.17 -20.14 10.63
C PHE A 71 10.48 -19.46 10.16
N ARG A 72 11.28 -20.12 9.30
CA ARG A 72 12.53 -19.54 8.76
C ARG A 72 12.39 -19.04 7.32
N ARG A 73 13.05 -17.91 7.07
CA ARG A 73 13.05 -17.11 5.83
C ARG A 73 13.93 -17.76 4.76
N THR A 74 13.43 -17.94 3.54
CA THR A 74 14.23 -18.36 2.37
C THR A 74 15.14 -17.22 1.88
N ARG A 75 16.27 -17.55 1.24
CA ARG A 75 17.21 -16.60 0.62
C ARG A 75 17.21 -16.75 -0.90
N LEU A 76 17.65 -15.69 -1.59
CA LEU A 76 17.63 -15.56 -3.05
C LEU A 76 18.67 -16.44 -3.77
N LEU A 77 18.41 -16.61 -5.07
CA LEU A 77 19.29 -17.22 -6.07
C LEU A 77 20.67 -16.54 -6.17
N GLN A 78 21.66 -17.31 -6.64
CA GLN A 78 22.92 -16.80 -7.20
C GLN A 78 23.06 -17.27 -8.67
N PRO A 79 23.79 -16.51 -9.53
CA PRO A 79 23.86 -16.78 -10.96
C PRO A 79 24.86 -17.90 -11.31
N ILE A 80 24.57 -18.60 -12.41
CA ILE A 80 25.43 -19.67 -12.95
C ILE A 80 26.67 -19.04 -13.62
N LYS A 81 27.85 -19.56 -13.28
CA LYS A 81 29.09 -19.34 -14.05
C LYS A 81 29.34 -20.57 -14.94
N CYS A 82 29.54 -20.37 -16.23
CA CYS A 82 29.92 -21.43 -17.15
C CYS A 82 31.45 -21.66 -17.12
N SER A 83 31.86 -22.93 -17.08
CA SER A 83 33.19 -23.40 -17.43
C SER A 83 33.05 -24.78 -18.06
N TYR A 84 33.75 -25.02 -19.17
CA TYR A 84 33.51 -26.13 -20.08
C TYR A 84 34.64 -27.17 -19.99
N SER A 85 34.30 -28.46 -19.93
CA SER A 85 35.23 -29.59 -20.11
C SER A 85 34.44 -30.87 -20.38
N ASP A 86 34.73 -31.56 -21.48
CA ASP A 86 33.97 -32.73 -21.92
C ASP A 86 34.26 -33.99 -21.10
N ASN A 87 33.24 -34.83 -20.93
CA ASN A 87 33.32 -36.24 -21.33
C ASN A 87 31.94 -36.90 -21.33
N THR A 88 31.56 -37.51 -22.44
CA THR A 88 30.26 -38.18 -22.60
C THR A 88 30.24 -39.54 -21.90
N THR A 89 29.44 -39.67 -20.85
CA THR A 89 28.87 -40.97 -20.43
C THR A 89 27.36 -40.84 -20.26
N LEU A 90 26.63 -41.86 -20.75
CA LEU A 90 25.18 -41.81 -20.93
C LEU A 90 24.45 -42.17 -19.63
N ASN A 91 23.77 -41.20 -19.00
CA ASN A 91 22.91 -41.46 -17.84
C ASN A 91 21.83 -40.37 -17.63
N SER A 92 20.65 -40.56 -18.22
CA SER A 92 19.49 -39.67 -18.07
C SER A 92 18.74 -39.92 -16.75
N GLN A 93 19.27 -39.42 -15.63
CA GLN A 93 18.59 -39.49 -14.33
C GLN A 93 17.38 -38.54 -14.25
N ASN A 94 16.25 -38.97 -14.82
CA ASN A 94 14.97 -38.27 -14.72
C ASN A 94 14.55 -38.12 -13.25
N PRO A 95 14.37 -36.88 -12.72
CA PRO A 95 14.14 -36.66 -11.29
C PRO A 95 12.82 -37.27 -10.80
N ILE A 96 11.82 -37.38 -11.68
CA ILE A 96 10.52 -38.01 -11.42
C ILE A 96 10.68 -39.47 -10.97
N LEU A 97 11.62 -40.22 -11.57
CA LEU A 97 11.85 -41.63 -11.22
C LEU A 97 12.45 -41.77 -9.81
N LYS A 98 13.31 -40.82 -9.40
CA LYS A 98 13.84 -40.73 -8.03
C LYS A 98 12.76 -40.35 -7.01
N THR A 99 11.75 -39.59 -7.41
CA THR A 99 10.59 -39.26 -6.55
C THR A 99 9.62 -40.42 -6.40
N LEU A 100 9.43 -41.26 -7.43
CA LEU A 100 8.68 -42.51 -7.28
C LEU A 100 9.44 -43.59 -6.48
N GLY A 101 10.77 -43.59 -6.55
CA GLY A 101 11.61 -44.54 -5.79
C GLY A 101 11.68 -44.27 -4.29
N SER A 102 11.15 -43.15 -3.78
CA SER A 102 11.26 -42.74 -2.37
C SER A 102 9.94 -42.80 -1.58
N PHE A 103 8.92 -43.51 -2.07
CA PHE A 103 7.74 -43.82 -1.26
C PHE A 103 8.15 -44.74 -0.07
N PRO A 104 7.87 -44.35 1.19
CA PRO A 104 8.44 -45.02 2.36
C PRO A 104 7.63 -46.27 2.74
N PHE A 105 7.72 -47.31 1.90
CA PHE A 105 6.93 -48.53 2.03
C PHE A 105 7.05 -49.20 3.40
N GLU A 106 8.26 -49.24 3.99
CA GLU A 106 8.47 -49.77 5.35
C GLU A 106 7.85 -48.87 6.45
N SER A 107 7.75 -47.56 6.26
CA SER A 107 7.04 -46.67 7.20
C SER A 107 5.53 -46.88 7.14
N VAL A 108 4.98 -47.11 5.95
CA VAL A 108 3.56 -47.48 5.78
C VAL A 108 3.29 -48.85 6.41
N LYS A 109 4.15 -49.84 6.15
CA LYS A 109 4.06 -51.22 6.65
C LYS A 109 4.18 -51.34 8.16
N THR A 110 5.10 -50.60 8.79
CA THR A 110 5.22 -50.52 10.27
C THR A 110 4.04 -49.80 10.92
N THR A 111 3.50 -48.76 10.28
CA THR A 111 2.24 -48.14 10.71
C THR A 111 1.08 -49.14 10.58
N LEU A 112 1.03 -49.91 9.49
CA LEU A 112 0.02 -50.95 9.26
C LEU A 112 0.03 -52.03 10.34
N SER A 113 1.21 -52.47 10.80
CA SER A 113 1.34 -53.51 11.83
C SER A 113 1.05 -53.04 13.26
N GLN A 114 0.81 -51.73 13.48
CA GLN A 114 0.44 -51.17 14.77
C GLN A 114 -1.03 -50.71 14.84
N LEU A 115 -1.78 -50.79 13.74
CA LEU A 115 -3.19 -50.41 13.72
C LEU A 115 -4.07 -51.40 14.51
N THR A 116 -4.77 -50.89 15.52
CA THR A 116 -5.84 -51.68 16.16
C THR A 116 -7.06 -51.79 15.23
N PRO A 117 -7.90 -52.84 15.33
CA PRO A 117 -9.13 -52.94 14.54
C PRO A 117 -10.07 -51.73 14.73
N ILE A 118 -10.04 -51.12 15.92
CA ILE A 118 -10.81 -49.94 16.27
C ILE A 118 -10.31 -48.71 15.49
N ASP A 119 -9.00 -48.55 15.33
CA ASP A 119 -8.43 -47.41 14.60
C ASP A 119 -8.61 -47.55 13.09
N ILE A 120 -8.55 -48.77 12.54
CA ILE A 120 -8.95 -49.04 11.14
C ILE A 120 -10.39 -48.59 10.90
N CYS A 121 -11.30 -48.86 11.85
CA CYS A 121 -12.70 -48.44 11.77
C CYS A 121 -12.88 -46.91 11.86
N LYS A 122 -12.10 -46.22 12.73
CA LYS A 122 -12.08 -44.74 12.77
C LYS A 122 -11.61 -44.14 11.45
N TRP A 123 -10.47 -44.62 10.93
CA TRP A 123 -9.89 -44.10 9.69
C TRP A 123 -10.77 -44.39 8.47
N SER A 124 -11.38 -45.58 8.38
CA SER A 124 -12.33 -45.87 7.29
C SER A 124 -13.59 -44.99 7.37
N GLY A 125 -14.09 -44.70 8.58
CA GLY A 125 -15.18 -43.74 8.79
C GLY A 125 -14.82 -42.31 8.34
N VAL A 126 -13.64 -41.80 8.72
CA VAL A 126 -13.15 -40.48 8.28
C VAL A 126 -12.96 -40.43 6.77
N ILE A 127 -12.39 -41.48 6.16
CA ILE A 127 -12.22 -41.60 4.71
C ILE A 127 -13.57 -41.67 3.99
N ALA A 128 -14.55 -42.40 4.52
CA ALA A 128 -15.90 -42.47 3.95
C ALA A 128 -16.62 -41.12 3.99
N ILE A 129 -16.50 -40.37 5.09
CA ILE A 129 -17.02 -39.01 5.22
C ILE A 129 -16.32 -38.06 4.24
N ALA A 130 -15.00 -38.15 4.10
CA ALA A 130 -14.23 -37.34 3.15
C ALA A 130 -14.62 -37.65 1.69
N ILE A 131 -14.80 -38.92 1.33
CA ILE A 131 -15.26 -39.34 0.00
C ILE A 131 -16.71 -38.88 -0.25
N ALA A 132 -17.59 -38.95 0.75
CA ALA A 132 -18.97 -38.45 0.63
C ALA A 132 -19.01 -36.92 0.43
N ALA A 133 -18.22 -36.17 1.21
CA ALA A 133 -18.09 -34.72 1.07
C ALA A 133 -17.46 -34.33 -0.29
N ALA A 134 -16.43 -35.04 -0.75
CA ALA A 134 -15.83 -34.83 -2.06
C ALA A 134 -16.83 -35.13 -3.19
N LYS A 135 -17.57 -36.25 -3.13
CA LYS A 135 -18.60 -36.62 -4.10
C LYS A 135 -19.74 -35.59 -4.13
N TRP A 136 -20.17 -35.09 -2.97
CA TRP A 136 -21.17 -34.02 -2.89
C TRP A 136 -20.65 -32.71 -3.50
N THR A 137 -19.41 -32.32 -3.20
CA THR A 137 -18.77 -31.11 -3.74
C THR A 137 -18.59 -31.20 -5.26
N VAL A 138 -18.18 -32.36 -5.78
CA VAL A 138 -18.11 -32.63 -7.22
C VAL A 138 -19.49 -32.58 -7.87
N ASN A 139 -20.50 -33.26 -7.29
CA ASN A 139 -21.86 -33.22 -7.81
C ASN A 139 -22.47 -31.80 -7.79
N LEU A 140 -22.08 -30.95 -6.84
CA LEU A 140 -22.46 -29.55 -6.78
C LEU A 140 -21.76 -28.73 -7.88
N LEU A 141 -20.43 -28.86 -8.01
CA LEU A 141 -19.62 -28.14 -9.01
C LEU A 141 -19.93 -28.55 -10.47
N PHE A 142 -20.35 -29.79 -10.72
CA PHE A 142 -20.75 -30.26 -12.04
C PHE A 142 -22.27 -30.17 -12.29
N ASN A 143 -23.04 -29.60 -11.35
CA ASN A 143 -24.47 -29.34 -11.58
C ASN A 143 -24.61 -28.16 -12.58
N PRO A 144 -25.35 -28.32 -13.70
CA PRO A 144 -25.51 -27.25 -14.70
C PRO A 144 -26.16 -25.99 -14.11
N PHE A 145 -27.00 -26.12 -13.09
CA PHE A 145 -27.65 -24.99 -12.44
C PHE A 145 -26.77 -24.32 -11.37
N PHE A 146 -25.73 -24.98 -10.85
CA PHE A 146 -24.85 -24.36 -9.84
C PHE A 146 -24.15 -23.12 -10.40
N TRP A 147 -23.51 -23.24 -11.57
CA TRP A 147 -22.85 -22.11 -12.22
C TRP A 147 -23.84 -21.05 -12.71
N MET A 148 -25.07 -21.43 -13.08
CA MET A 148 -26.14 -20.49 -13.41
C MET A 148 -26.53 -19.64 -12.20
N TYR A 149 -26.91 -20.26 -11.08
CA TYR A 149 -27.30 -19.53 -9.86
C TYR A 149 -26.12 -18.79 -9.22
N LEU A 150 -24.91 -19.35 -9.25
CA LEU A 150 -23.70 -18.66 -8.82
C LEU A 150 -23.46 -17.42 -9.69
N SER A 151 -23.53 -17.53 -11.02
CA SER A 151 -23.44 -16.39 -11.92
C SER A 151 -24.51 -15.34 -11.64
N TRP A 152 -25.75 -15.74 -11.33
CA TRP A 152 -26.82 -14.82 -10.94
C TRP A 152 -26.49 -14.05 -9.64
N THR A 153 -25.79 -14.65 -8.67
CA THR A 153 -25.32 -13.92 -7.46
C THR A 153 -24.17 -12.93 -7.72
N TRP A 154 -23.55 -12.96 -8.91
CA TRP A 154 -22.60 -11.92 -9.36
C TRP A 154 -23.25 -10.90 -10.31
N LEU A 155 -24.26 -11.33 -11.08
CA LEU A 155 -25.01 -10.48 -12.01
C LEU A 155 -25.95 -9.52 -11.26
N PHE A 156 -26.85 -10.06 -10.42
CA PHE A 156 -27.67 -9.25 -9.52
C PHE A 156 -26.83 -8.82 -8.32
N TRP A 157 -26.80 -7.52 -8.00
CA TRP A 157 -25.87 -6.98 -7.02
C TRP A 157 -26.06 -7.62 -5.63
N PRO A 158 -25.06 -8.38 -5.14
CA PRO A 158 -25.22 -9.10 -3.89
C PRO A 158 -25.04 -8.15 -2.72
N TRP A 159 -26.15 -7.59 -2.23
CA TRP A 159 -26.21 -6.75 -1.03
C TRP A 159 -25.47 -7.35 0.17
N PHE A 160 -25.50 -8.67 0.32
CA PHE A 160 -24.75 -9.41 1.33
C PHE A 160 -23.23 -9.26 1.20
N VAL A 161 -22.68 -9.21 -0.02
CA VAL A 161 -21.24 -8.99 -0.25
C VAL A 161 -20.88 -7.53 -0.01
N ALA A 162 -21.71 -6.58 -0.46
CA ALA A 162 -21.51 -5.16 -0.17
C ALA A 162 -21.48 -4.89 1.34
N LEU A 163 -22.45 -5.46 2.08
CA LEU A 163 -22.55 -5.34 3.53
C LEU A 163 -21.41 -6.08 4.26
N ALA A 164 -21.03 -7.28 3.82
CA ALA A 164 -19.89 -8.00 4.39
C ALA A 164 -18.57 -7.22 4.19
N LEU A 165 -18.37 -6.60 3.03
CA LEU A 165 -17.23 -5.71 2.77
C LEU A 165 -17.29 -4.44 3.62
N ALA A 166 -18.46 -3.87 3.91
CA ALA A 166 -18.60 -2.75 4.85
C ALA A 166 -18.19 -3.16 6.27
N VAL A 167 -18.77 -4.24 6.80
CA VAL A 167 -18.48 -4.75 8.16
C VAL A 167 -17.00 -5.11 8.30
N TYR A 168 -16.42 -5.81 7.32
CA TYR A 168 -15.00 -6.15 7.32
C TYR A 168 -14.10 -4.91 7.20
N GLY A 169 -14.48 -3.93 6.36
CA GLY A 169 -13.79 -2.64 6.26
C GLY A 169 -13.80 -1.85 7.58
N ILE A 170 -14.94 -1.79 8.27
CA ILE A 170 -15.08 -1.13 9.58
C ILE A 170 -14.27 -1.87 10.66
N TYR A 171 -14.25 -3.21 10.64
CA TYR A 171 -13.41 -4.02 11.53
C TYR A 171 -11.91 -3.75 11.31
N CYS A 172 -11.45 -3.81 10.05
CA CYS A 172 -10.06 -3.50 9.70
C CYS A 172 -9.67 -2.05 10.00
N PHE A 173 -10.59 -1.09 9.83
CA PHE A 173 -10.38 0.32 10.19
C PHE A 173 -10.27 0.49 11.72
N SER A 174 -11.13 -0.16 12.50
CA SER A 174 -11.06 -0.17 13.96
C SER A 174 -9.74 -0.75 14.46
N LYS A 175 -9.24 -1.81 13.80
CA LYS A 175 -7.93 -2.41 14.06
C LYS A 175 -6.77 -1.47 13.65
N HIS A 176 -6.93 -0.71 12.56
CA HIS A 176 -5.95 0.29 12.12
C HIS A 176 -5.85 1.47 13.09
N LEU A 177 -6.97 1.93 13.66
CA LEU A 177 -6.99 2.96 14.71
C LEU A 177 -6.28 2.51 16.00
N ARG A 178 -6.20 1.20 16.27
CA ARG A 178 -5.39 0.63 17.37
C ARG A 178 -3.91 0.41 17.02
N GLY A 179 -3.51 0.66 15.77
CA GLY A 179 -2.14 0.41 15.28
C GLY A 179 -1.83 -1.06 14.95
N GLU A 180 -2.81 -1.96 15.04
CA GLU A 180 -2.64 -3.42 14.92
C GLU A 180 -2.81 -3.95 13.48
N ALA A 181 -3.19 -3.12 12.52
CA ALA A 181 -3.61 -3.56 11.19
C ALA A 181 -2.44 -3.85 10.24
N ASN A 182 -2.42 -5.07 9.71
CA ASN A 182 -1.52 -5.52 8.64
C ASN A 182 -1.81 -4.77 7.33
N VAL A 183 -0.84 -4.79 6.40
CA VAL A 183 -0.98 -4.18 5.06
C VAL A 183 -2.20 -4.70 4.29
N ILE A 184 -2.54 -5.99 4.44
CA ILE A 184 -3.73 -6.59 3.82
C ILE A 184 -5.03 -6.01 4.41
N GLU A 185 -5.07 -5.77 5.72
CA GLU A 185 -6.22 -5.20 6.42
C GLU A 185 -6.38 -3.71 6.08
N GLN A 186 -5.26 -2.97 5.96
CA GLN A 186 -5.27 -1.59 5.46
C GLN A 186 -5.77 -1.52 4.00
N LEU A 187 -5.33 -2.44 3.15
CA LEU A 187 -5.85 -2.58 1.77
C LEU A 187 -7.35 -2.92 1.76
N ALA A 188 -7.83 -3.74 2.69
CA ALA A 188 -9.26 -4.07 2.81
C ALA A 188 -10.12 -2.85 3.19
N VAL A 189 -9.63 -1.95 4.05
CA VAL A 189 -10.30 -0.66 4.32
C VAL A 189 -10.45 0.16 3.03
N VAL A 190 -9.36 0.30 2.26
CA VAL A 190 -9.34 1.05 0.98
C VAL A 190 -10.25 0.40 -0.07
N THR A 191 -10.25 -0.94 -0.14
CA THR A 191 -11.12 -1.72 -1.03
C THR A 191 -12.59 -1.49 -0.68
N SER A 192 -12.95 -1.65 0.59
CA SER A 192 -14.31 -1.44 1.08
C SER A 192 -14.81 -0.02 0.79
N ALA A 193 -14.00 0.99 1.12
CA ALA A 193 -14.34 2.39 0.88
C ALA A 193 -14.59 2.69 -0.62
N PHE A 194 -13.74 2.21 -1.54
CA PHE A 194 -13.96 2.44 -2.96
C PHE A 194 -15.06 1.57 -3.57
N THR A 195 -15.35 0.38 -3.04
CA THR A 195 -16.54 -0.40 -3.42
C THR A 195 -17.81 0.39 -3.07
N TRP A 196 -17.90 0.93 -1.85
CA TRP A 196 -19.05 1.72 -1.40
C TRP A 196 -19.17 3.10 -2.06
N LEU A 197 -18.05 3.66 -2.54
CA LEU A 197 -18.05 4.92 -3.27
C LEU A 197 -18.38 4.76 -4.77
N THR A 198 -17.92 3.70 -5.43
CA THR A 198 -17.94 3.62 -6.91
C THR A 198 -18.80 2.50 -7.50
N LEU A 199 -19.02 1.40 -6.77
CA LEU A 199 -19.77 0.23 -7.25
C LEU A 199 -21.17 0.14 -6.62
N VAL A 200 -21.27 0.29 -5.29
CA VAL A 200 -22.58 0.24 -4.58
C VAL A 200 -23.61 1.20 -5.16
N PRO A 201 -23.30 2.48 -5.48
CA PRO A 201 -24.37 3.41 -5.86
C PRO A 201 -24.99 3.07 -7.23
N PRO A 202 -24.22 2.86 -8.33
CA PRO A 202 -24.81 2.37 -9.59
C PRO A 202 -25.54 1.05 -9.42
N ALA A 203 -25.01 0.13 -8.61
CA ALA A 203 -25.60 -1.18 -8.38
C ALA A 203 -26.94 -1.13 -7.62
N HIS A 204 -27.07 -0.21 -6.65
CA HIS A 204 -28.33 0.03 -5.91
C HIS A 204 -29.46 0.44 -6.88
N PHE A 205 -29.20 1.41 -7.76
CA PHE A 205 -30.23 1.94 -8.65
C PHE A 205 -30.51 1.08 -9.89
N ASN A 206 -29.56 0.23 -10.32
CA ASN A 206 -29.72 -0.62 -11.50
C ASN A 206 -30.05 -2.10 -11.18
N GLY A 207 -29.80 -2.56 -9.95
CA GLY A 207 -29.99 -3.96 -9.55
C GLY A 207 -28.90 -4.93 -10.03
N PHE A 208 -28.10 -4.55 -11.04
CA PHE A 208 -26.97 -5.31 -11.58
C PHE A 208 -25.74 -4.41 -11.80
N LEU A 209 -24.58 -5.03 -12.01
CA LEU A 209 -23.37 -4.35 -12.51
C LEU A 209 -22.77 -5.12 -13.68
N GLU A 210 -22.64 -4.45 -14.82
CA GLU A 210 -21.98 -5.01 -16.00
C GLU A 210 -21.04 -3.98 -16.66
N GLY A 211 -19.94 -4.47 -17.23
CA GLY A 211 -19.07 -3.69 -18.10
C GLY A 211 -18.24 -2.61 -17.38
N TRP A 212 -18.48 -1.35 -17.72
CA TRP A 212 -17.52 -0.27 -17.49
C TRP A 212 -17.38 0.26 -16.04
N PRO A 213 -18.35 0.14 -15.09
CA PRO A 213 -18.16 0.62 -13.72
C PRO A 213 -17.00 -0.07 -12.98
N TYR A 214 -16.73 -1.35 -13.28
CA TYR A 214 -15.56 -2.08 -12.74
C TYR A 214 -14.24 -1.41 -13.13
N VAL A 215 -14.16 -0.79 -14.31
CA VAL A 215 -12.97 -0.03 -14.75
C VAL A 215 -12.75 1.16 -13.82
N PHE A 216 -13.80 1.91 -13.47
CA PHE A 216 -13.68 3.03 -12.53
C PHE A 216 -13.26 2.58 -11.14
N PHE A 217 -13.78 1.46 -10.64
CA PHE A 217 -13.33 0.89 -9.37
C PHE A 217 -11.81 0.63 -9.37
N PHE A 218 -11.28 -0.06 -10.39
CA PHE A 218 -9.84 -0.31 -10.50
C PHE A 218 -9.02 0.98 -10.71
N VAL A 219 -9.52 1.93 -11.51
CA VAL A 219 -8.88 3.23 -11.74
C VAL A 219 -8.80 4.05 -10.45
N TYR A 220 -9.90 4.16 -9.68
CA TYR A 220 -9.91 4.81 -8.37
C TYR A 220 -8.93 4.14 -7.42
N HIS A 221 -9.01 2.82 -7.29
CA HIS A 221 -8.15 2.05 -6.40
C HIS A 221 -6.67 2.31 -6.72
N TYR A 222 -6.27 2.26 -8.00
CA TYR A 222 -4.89 2.52 -8.42
C TYR A 222 -4.48 4.01 -8.32
N PHE A 223 -5.39 4.96 -8.55
CA PHE A 223 -5.10 6.40 -8.55
C PHE A 223 -4.54 6.92 -7.21
N PHE A 224 -4.96 6.36 -6.08
CA PHE A 224 -4.44 6.72 -4.76
C PHE A 224 -3.12 6.00 -4.44
N PHE A 225 -2.99 4.71 -4.82
CA PHE A 225 -1.70 3.99 -4.72
C PHE A 225 -0.61 4.52 -5.65
N PHE A 226 -0.97 5.28 -6.68
CA PHE A 226 -0.07 5.89 -7.65
C PHE A 226 1.12 6.63 -7.01
N ASN A 227 0.87 7.35 -5.91
CA ASN A 227 1.90 8.02 -5.13
C ASN A 227 2.88 7.04 -4.47
N VAL A 228 2.43 5.88 -4.00
CA VAL A 228 3.31 4.83 -3.47
C VAL A 228 4.09 4.16 -4.61
N SER A 229 3.42 3.82 -5.72
CA SER A 229 4.04 3.13 -6.86
C SER A 229 5.14 3.93 -7.54
N VAL A 230 4.93 5.23 -7.79
CA VAL A 230 5.95 6.10 -8.40
C VAL A 230 7.15 6.28 -7.46
N ARG A 231 6.91 6.49 -6.16
CA ARG A 231 7.99 6.66 -5.17
C ARG A 231 8.83 5.40 -5.00
N LYS A 232 8.20 4.22 -4.89
CA LYS A 232 8.91 2.94 -4.84
C LYS A 232 9.69 2.64 -6.13
N ARG A 233 9.16 3.03 -7.30
CA ARG A 233 9.91 2.94 -8.58
C ARG A 233 11.14 3.86 -8.62
N LEU A 234 11.06 5.05 -8.01
CA LEU A 234 12.11 6.07 -8.11
C LEU A 234 13.21 5.92 -7.04
N TYR A 235 12.89 5.33 -5.89
CA TYR A 235 13.80 5.26 -4.71
C TYR A 235 13.98 3.85 -4.11
N GLY A 236 13.25 2.84 -4.57
CA GLY A 236 13.30 1.48 -4.00
C GLY A 236 12.45 1.33 -2.74
N ASP A 237 12.89 0.48 -1.81
CA ASP A 237 12.20 0.28 -0.53
C ASP A 237 12.44 1.47 0.42
N TYR A 238 11.36 1.94 1.02
CA TYR A 238 11.26 3.30 1.56
C TYR A 238 11.69 3.35 3.04
N TYR A 239 12.80 4.03 3.34
CA TYR A 239 13.08 4.46 4.71
C TYR A 239 12.15 5.63 5.07
N PRO A 240 11.43 5.60 6.20
CA PRO A 240 10.62 6.74 6.63
C PRO A 240 11.53 7.96 6.88
N ARG A 241 11.18 9.12 6.30
CA ARG A 241 11.87 10.38 6.60
C ARG A 241 11.64 10.76 8.07
N PRO A 242 12.59 11.46 8.72
CA PRO A 242 12.30 12.17 9.96
C PRO A 242 11.13 13.14 9.73
N HIS A 243 10.20 13.16 10.68
CA HIS A 243 8.96 13.93 10.65
C HIS A 243 9.27 15.39 11.03
N ASP A 244 9.05 16.34 10.11
CA ASP A 244 9.18 17.77 10.38
C ASP A 244 7.78 18.36 10.66
N PRO A 245 7.46 18.70 11.93
CA PRO A 245 6.14 19.17 12.33
C PRO A 245 5.73 20.50 11.69
N LYS A 246 6.66 21.23 11.05
CA LYS A 246 6.32 22.42 10.24
C LYS A 246 5.31 22.07 9.13
N TRP A 247 5.38 20.88 8.55
CA TRP A 247 4.57 20.49 7.40
C TRP A 247 3.23 19.82 7.77
N ASP A 248 2.93 19.65 9.06
CA ASP A 248 1.74 18.96 9.57
C ASP A 248 0.53 19.89 9.82
N PHE A 249 0.38 20.93 9.00
CA PHE A 249 -0.84 21.72 8.96
C PHE A 249 -2.02 20.84 8.54
N SER A 250 -3.09 20.85 9.33
CA SER A 250 -4.26 20.01 9.08
C SER A 250 -5.53 20.86 8.99
N VAL A 251 -6.21 20.80 7.83
CA VAL A 251 -7.58 21.34 7.71
C VAL A 251 -8.49 20.68 8.77
N PRO A 252 -9.40 21.43 9.44
CA PRO A 252 -10.16 20.95 10.59
C PRO A 252 -10.88 19.62 10.35
N LYS A 253 -10.99 18.79 11.40
CA LYS A 253 -11.60 17.45 11.32
C LYS A 253 -13.02 17.49 10.73
N TRP A 254 -13.85 18.45 11.13
CA TRP A 254 -15.20 18.63 10.58
C TRP A 254 -15.20 18.93 9.07
N TYR A 255 -14.22 19.69 8.57
CA TYR A 255 -14.08 20.03 7.16
C TYR A 255 -13.69 18.81 6.31
N ARG A 256 -12.86 17.91 6.87
CA ARG A 256 -12.53 16.61 6.26
C ARG A 256 -13.76 15.70 6.20
N ILE A 257 -14.54 15.64 7.28
CA ILE A 257 -15.78 14.85 7.34
C ILE A 257 -16.81 15.38 6.32
N LEU A 258 -17.00 16.70 6.26
CA LEU A 258 -17.88 17.35 5.29
C LEU A 258 -17.46 17.06 3.84
N PHE A 259 -16.16 17.11 3.54
CA PHE A 259 -15.65 16.73 2.22
C PHE A 259 -15.91 15.25 1.89
N CYS A 260 -15.61 14.33 2.80
CA CYS A 260 -15.90 12.90 2.59
C CYS A 260 -17.41 12.64 2.40
N ALA A 261 -18.26 13.30 3.18
CA ALA A 261 -19.72 13.22 3.05
C ALA A 261 -20.22 13.79 1.72
N GLY A 262 -19.70 14.95 1.30
CA GLY A 262 -20.03 15.57 0.01
C GLY A 262 -19.58 14.72 -1.19
N VAL A 263 -18.37 14.16 -1.15
CA VAL A 263 -17.88 13.25 -2.19
C VAL A 263 -18.71 11.96 -2.23
N MET A 264 -19.08 11.38 -1.09
CA MET A 264 -20.00 10.23 -1.03
C MET A 264 -21.36 10.58 -1.63
N LEU A 265 -21.99 11.66 -1.16
CA LEU A 265 -23.29 12.14 -1.65
C LEU A 265 -23.26 12.39 -3.17
N GLY A 266 -22.18 12.98 -3.70
CA GLY A 266 -22.05 13.25 -5.13
C GLY A 266 -21.91 11.98 -5.99
N HIS A 267 -21.33 10.89 -5.48
CA HIS A 267 -21.30 9.61 -6.18
C HIS A 267 -22.68 8.92 -6.18
N TRP A 268 -23.41 9.01 -5.06
CA TRP A 268 -24.79 8.53 -4.96
C TRP A 268 -25.75 9.33 -5.83
N LEU A 269 -25.60 10.66 -5.87
CA LEU A 269 -26.39 11.54 -6.75
C LEU A 269 -26.08 11.24 -8.23
N ALA A 270 -24.81 11.03 -8.59
CA ALA A 270 -24.45 10.68 -9.96
C ALA A 270 -25.05 9.35 -10.42
N ALA A 271 -25.20 8.38 -9.52
CA ALA A 271 -25.83 7.10 -9.80
C ALA A 271 -27.38 7.16 -9.79
N PHE A 272 -27.97 8.19 -9.21
CA PHE A 272 -29.42 8.46 -9.22
C PHE A 272 -29.84 9.32 -10.43
N GLU A 273 -29.01 10.29 -10.83
CA GLU A 273 -29.23 11.15 -12.00
C GLU A 273 -28.91 10.43 -13.32
N GLY A 274 -27.95 9.49 -13.30
CA GLY A 274 -27.56 8.73 -14.48
C GLY A 274 -28.66 7.79 -14.99
N PRO A 275 -28.83 7.63 -16.32
CA PRO A 275 -29.78 6.68 -16.87
C PRO A 275 -29.36 5.24 -16.60
N GLU A 276 -30.32 4.31 -16.71
CA GLU A 276 -30.11 2.86 -16.59
C GLU A 276 -28.83 2.40 -17.33
N LEU A 277 -28.00 1.61 -16.65
CA LEU A 277 -26.62 1.31 -17.06
C LEU A 277 -26.53 0.65 -18.44
N HIS A 278 -27.52 -0.16 -18.82
CA HIS A 278 -27.61 -0.78 -20.15
C HIS A 278 -27.91 0.21 -21.28
N ARG A 279 -28.39 1.42 -20.98
CA ARG A 279 -28.56 2.53 -21.94
C ARG A 279 -27.28 3.33 -22.15
N ILE A 280 -26.26 3.15 -21.31
CA ILE A 280 -24.94 3.79 -21.47
C ILE A 280 -24.07 2.84 -22.30
N PRO A 281 -23.92 3.07 -23.62
CA PRO A 281 -23.24 2.13 -24.50
C PRO A 281 -21.77 1.94 -24.09
N GLY A 282 -21.25 0.74 -24.26
CA GLY A 282 -19.87 0.39 -23.94
C GLY A 282 -18.84 0.74 -25.02
N GLY A 283 -17.59 0.37 -24.76
CA GLY A 283 -16.50 0.37 -25.75
C GLY A 283 -16.18 1.73 -26.35
N TRP A 284 -16.01 1.77 -27.67
CA TRP A 284 -15.55 2.93 -28.45
C TRP A 284 -16.48 4.14 -28.40
N SER A 285 -17.78 3.94 -28.13
CA SER A 285 -18.74 5.04 -27.97
C SER A 285 -18.37 6.02 -26.85
N ASN A 286 -17.63 5.54 -25.84
CA ASN A 286 -17.14 6.32 -24.70
C ASN A 286 -15.70 6.83 -24.89
N LEU A 287 -15.20 6.97 -26.13
CA LEU A 287 -13.81 7.41 -26.40
C LEU A 287 -13.43 8.71 -25.67
N GLY A 288 -14.36 9.67 -25.53
CA GLY A 288 -14.14 10.88 -24.74
C GLY A 288 -13.91 10.62 -23.24
N ILE A 289 -14.64 9.67 -22.65
CA ILE A 289 -14.46 9.27 -21.24
C ILE A 289 -13.14 8.52 -21.07
N TRP A 290 -12.77 7.63 -22.01
CA TRP A 290 -11.46 6.97 -22.02
C TRP A 290 -10.31 7.99 -22.12
N ALA A 291 -10.45 9.02 -22.96
CA ALA A 291 -9.48 10.11 -23.04
C ALA A 291 -9.38 10.89 -21.71
N LEU A 292 -10.50 11.21 -21.06
CA LEU A 292 -10.52 11.86 -19.75
C LEU A 292 -9.84 11.02 -18.65
N ILE A 293 -10.08 9.69 -18.62
CA ILE A 293 -9.40 8.76 -17.71
C ILE A 293 -7.88 8.79 -17.95
N MET A 294 -7.45 8.73 -19.22
CA MET A 294 -6.03 8.73 -19.57
C MET A 294 -5.35 10.07 -19.26
N ILE A 295 -6.03 11.20 -19.49
CA ILE A 295 -5.55 12.54 -19.09
C ILE A 295 -5.42 12.63 -17.57
N THR A 296 -6.42 12.14 -16.82
CA THR A 296 -6.42 12.10 -15.34
C THR A 296 -5.22 11.31 -14.81
N LEU A 297 -5.00 10.09 -15.31
CA LEU A 297 -3.91 9.22 -14.90
C LEU A 297 -2.54 9.76 -15.32
N PHE A 298 -2.42 10.38 -16.51
CA PHE A 298 -1.17 11.00 -16.96
C PHE A 298 -0.83 12.25 -16.16
N MET A 299 -1.82 13.09 -15.85
CA MET A 299 -1.66 14.28 -15.00
C MET A 299 -1.18 13.86 -13.61
N GLN A 300 -1.81 12.85 -13.01
CA GLN A 300 -1.38 12.27 -11.73
C GLN A 300 0.05 11.71 -11.80
N TYR A 301 0.37 10.86 -12.78
CA TYR A 301 1.73 10.31 -12.97
C TYR A 301 2.76 11.42 -13.00
N LYS A 302 2.54 12.45 -13.83
CA LYS A 302 3.51 13.51 -14.05
C LYS A 302 3.62 14.42 -12.82
N ALA A 303 2.51 14.77 -12.17
CA ALA A 303 2.49 15.59 -10.96
C ALA A 303 3.25 14.89 -9.81
N THR A 304 2.89 13.64 -9.49
CA THR A 304 3.60 12.80 -8.51
C THR A 304 5.08 12.64 -8.86
N PHE A 305 5.43 12.37 -10.13
CA PHE A 305 6.82 12.15 -10.53
C PHE A 305 7.70 13.39 -10.33
N TYR A 306 7.23 14.58 -10.71
CA TYR A 306 7.99 15.82 -10.48
C TYR A 306 8.04 16.18 -8.99
N LEU A 307 6.96 16.00 -8.23
CA LEU A 307 6.94 16.25 -6.79
C LEU A 307 7.93 15.33 -6.07
N ALA A 308 7.89 14.02 -6.33
CA ALA A 308 8.82 13.06 -5.74
C ALA A 308 10.28 13.43 -6.06
N LYS A 309 10.60 13.58 -7.35
CA LYS A 309 11.96 13.83 -7.85
C LYS A 309 12.62 15.07 -7.23
N TYR A 310 11.87 16.15 -7.03
CA TYR A 310 12.41 17.46 -6.63
C TYR A 310 12.07 17.90 -5.20
N SER A 311 10.99 17.39 -4.58
CA SER A 311 10.51 17.80 -3.26
C SER A 311 10.64 16.74 -2.16
N GLU A 312 10.69 15.44 -2.49
CA GLU A 312 10.74 14.37 -1.46
C GLU A 312 12.14 13.81 -1.22
N LYS A 313 13.09 14.00 -2.14
CA LYS A 313 14.50 13.57 -1.98
C LYS A 313 15.21 14.22 -0.77
N VAL A 314 14.65 15.30 -0.25
CA VAL A 314 15.23 16.19 0.76
C VAL A 314 14.28 16.31 1.96
N VAL A 315 14.82 16.52 3.16
CA VAL A 315 14.00 16.64 4.39
C VAL A 315 13.15 17.91 4.35
N VAL A 316 13.80 19.05 4.07
CA VAL A 316 13.15 20.31 3.72
C VAL A 316 13.13 20.43 2.18
N PRO A 317 11.99 20.72 1.52
CA PRO A 317 11.97 20.92 0.07
C PRO A 317 12.90 22.09 -0.31
N THR A 318 13.86 21.83 -1.21
CA THR A 318 14.97 22.78 -1.46
C THR A 318 14.66 23.80 -2.56
N ALA A 319 13.66 23.53 -3.41
CA ALA A 319 13.23 24.42 -4.48
C ALA A 319 11.74 24.21 -4.83
N VAL A 320 11.10 25.28 -5.28
CA VAL A 320 9.73 25.24 -5.82
C VAL A 320 9.72 24.44 -7.13
N VAL A 321 8.81 23.47 -7.26
CA VAL A 321 8.74 22.59 -8.44
C VAL A 321 7.97 23.28 -9.58
N GLN A 322 8.69 23.89 -10.52
CA GLN A 322 8.10 24.64 -11.64
C GLN A 322 8.01 23.84 -12.96
N TYR A 323 8.11 22.51 -12.92
CA TYR A 323 8.29 21.65 -14.11
C TYR A 323 7.12 20.70 -14.36
N GLY A 324 6.83 20.41 -15.64
CA GLY A 324 5.72 19.53 -16.01
C GLY A 324 4.35 20.18 -15.75
N PRO A 325 3.36 19.46 -15.19
CA PRO A 325 2.02 19.99 -14.92
C PRO A 325 2.01 21.29 -14.10
N TYR A 326 3.00 21.45 -13.21
CA TYR A 326 3.24 22.65 -12.41
C TYR A 326 3.51 23.93 -13.23
N ARG A 327 3.72 23.83 -14.56
CA ARG A 327 3.82 24.99 -15.46
C ARG A 327 2.46 25.60 -15.84
N TRP A 328 1.37 24.84 -15.66
CA TRP A 328 0.02 25.25 -16.07
C TRP A 328 -0.91 25.47 -14.89
N VAL A 329 -0.74 24.69 -13.81
CA VAL A 329 -1.61 24.68 -12.63
C VAL A 329 -0.73 24.54 -11.39
N ARG A 330 -0.96 25.36 -10.35
CA ARG A 330 -0.17 25.30 -9.09
C ARG A 330 -0.29 23.96 -8.35
N HIS A 331 -1.50 23.37 -8.32
CA HIS A 331 -1.79 22.16 -7.54
C HIS A 331 -2.32 21.00 -8.41
N PRO A 332 -1.50 20.44 -9.31
CA PRO A 332 -1.94 19.48 -10.32
C PRO A 332 -2.39 18.12 -9.75
N VAL A 333 -2.00 17.77 -8.51
CA VAL A 333 -2.47 16.54 -7.81
C VAL A 333 -3.90 16.69 -7.28
N TYR A 334 -4.35 17.91 -6.98
CA TYR A 334 -5.75 18.15 -6.61
C TYR A 334 -6.61 18.31 -7.85
N ALA A 335 -6.09 18.97 -8.89
CA ALA A 335 -6.74 19.06 -10.20
C ALA A 335 -6.98 17.68 -10.86
N SER A 336 -6.02 16.75 -10.78
CA SER A 336 -6.23 15.36 -11.23
C SER A 336 -7.29 14.63 -10.39
N THR A 337 -7.35 14.87 -9.08
CA THR A 337 -8.37 14.25 -8.20
C THR A 337 -9.77 14.81 -8.48
N MET A 338 -9.87 16.12 -8.76
CA MET A 338 -11.10 16.76 -9.26
C MET A 338 -11.54 16.16 -10.60
N LEU A 339 -10.60 16.00 -11.53
CA LEU A 339 -10.88 15.43 -12.85
C LEU A 339 -11.32 13.95 -12.77
N LEU A 340 -10.79 13.18 -11.81
CA LEU A 340 -11.23 11.80 -11.54
C LEU A 340 -12.71 11.75 -11.14
N PHE A 341 -13.13 12.59 -10.19
CA PHE A 341 -14.50 12.60 -9.70
C PHE A 341 -15.48 13.15 -10.75
N PHE A 342 -15.07 14.20 -11.48
CA PHE A 342 -15.81 14.72 -12.62
C PHE A 342 -15.99 13.66 -13.73
N THR A 343 -14.93 12.93 -14.07
CA THR A 343 -14.96 11.89 -15.13
C THR A 343 -15.88 10.72 -14.76
N TYR A 344 -15.98 10.36 -13.48
CA TYR A 344 -16.96 9.36 -13.00
C TYR A 344 -18.41 9.85 -13.19
N SER A 345 -18.72 11.07 -12.76
CA SER A 345 -20.06 11.67 -12.97
C SER A 345 -20.42 11.81 -14.45
N VAL A 346 -19.46 12.21 -15.30
CA VAL A 346 -19.65 12.27 -16.76
C VAL A 346 -19.83 10.88 -17.38
N ALA A 347 -19.18 9.84 -16.87
CA ALA A 347 -19.37 8.47 -17.34
C ALA A 347 -20.78 7.95 -17.04
N LEU A 348 -21.32 8.26 -15.86
CA LEU A 348 -22.72 8.03 -15.49
C LEU A 348 -23.70 8.97 -16.23
N ARG A 349 -23.23 9.88 -17.08
CA ARG A 349 -24.03 10.88 -17.81
C ARG A 349 -24.83 11.82 -16.88
N ALA A 350 -24.28 12.11 -15.71
CA ALA A 350 -24.90 12.91 -14.64
C ALA A 350 -24.29 14.33 -14.53
N PRO A 351 -24.74 15.30 -15.35
CA PRO A 351 -24.15 16.64 -15.41
C PRO A 351 -24.30 17.46 -14.11
N ILE A 352 -25.45 17.41 -13.44
CA ILE A 352 -25.71 18.19 -12.20
C ILE A 352 -24.78 17.68 -11.09
N SER A 353 -24.67 16.36 -10.95
CA SER A 353 -23.75 15.69 -10.03
C SER A 353 -22.29 16.01 -10.35
N SER A 354 -21.93 16.13 -11.63
CA SER A 354 -20.57 16.54 -12.03
C SER A 354 -20.22 17.95 -11.57
N LEU A 355 -21.18 18.89 -11.65
CA LEU A 355 -21.02 20.26 -11.18
C LEU A 355 -20.96 20.33 -9.63
N PHE A 356 -21.86 19.62 -8.95
CA PHE A 356 -21.85 19.48 -7.49
C PHE A 356 -20.51 18.92 -6.99
N MET A 357 -19.99 17.88 -7.64
CA MET A 357 -18.72 17.24 -7.30
C MET A 357 -17.53 18.20 -7.47
N VAL A 358 -17.49 18.96 -8.58
CA VAL A 358 -16.48 20.00 -8.80
C VAL A 358 -16.58 21.08 -7.72
N LEU A 359 -17.78 21.53 -7.36
CA LEU A 359 -18.00 22.54 -6.31
C LEU A 359 -17.50 22.07 -4.93
N VAL A 360 -17.84 20.85 -4.51
CA VAL A 360 -17.37 20.23 -3.26
C VAL A 360 -15.84 20.19 -3.21
N CYS A 361 -15.19 19.81 -4.32
CA CYS A 361 -13.73 19.80 -4.40
C CYS A 361 -13.11 21.20 -4.44
N VAL A 362 -13.67 22.16 -5.18
CA VAL A 362 -13.18 23.55 -5.20
C VAL A 362 -13.19 24.13 -3.79
N ILE A 363 -14.29 23.98 -3.05
CA ILE A 363 -14.42 24.45 -1.66
C ILE A 363 -13.34 23.80 -0.78
N TYR A 364 -13.22 22.46 -0.80
CA TYR A 364 -12.26 21.77 0.05
C TYR A 364 -10.79 22.09 -0.28
N TYR A 365 -10.42 22.00 -1.57
CA TYR A 365 -9.04 22.23 -1.99
C TYR A 365 -8.65 23.71 -1.95
N HIS A 366 -9.56 24.66 -2.17
CA HIS A 366 -9.26 26.09 -2.00
C HIS A 366 -8.72 26.37 -0.58
N GLN A 367 -9.46 25.93 0.45
CA GLN A 367 -9.02 26.11 1.84
C GLN A 367 -7.71 25.36 2.15
N LYS A 368 -7.56 24.10 1.67
CA LYS A 368 -6.33 23.33 1.89
C LYS A 368 -5.11 24.01 1.24
N THR A 369 -5.27 24.47 0.00
CA THR A 369 -4.18 25.13 -0.74
C THR A 369 -3.86 26.52 -0.24
N ASN A 370 -4.80 27.26 0.34
CA ASN A 370 -4.49 28.55 0.98
C ASN A 370 -3.48 28.35 2.14
N LEU A 371 -3.64 27.29 2.94
CA LEU A 371 -2.71 26.92 4.01
C LEU A 371 -1.36 26.44 3.46
N GLU A 372 -1.37 25.62 2.41
CA GLU A 372 -0.14 25.18 1.71
C GLU A 372 0.63 26.37 1.14
N GLU A 373 -0.06 27.30 0.49
CA GLU A 373 0.57 28.48 -0.13
C GLU A 373 1.12 29.47 0.90
N ALA A 374 0.43 29.69 2.03
CA ALA A 374 0.97 30.47 3.14
C ALA A 374 2.29 29.90 3.67
N LEU A 375 2.38 28.57 3.82
CA LEU A 375 3.58 27.92 4.34
C LEU A 375 4.70 27.80 3.28
N MET A 376 4.36 27.73 1.99
CA MET A 376 5.31 27.87 0.89
C MET A 376 5.86 29.31 0.80
N LEU A 377 5.04 30.34 1.04
CA LEU A 377 5.48 31.73 1.12
C LEU A 377 6.43 31.95 2.31
N ASP A 378 6.08 31.44 3.50
CA ASP A 378 6.95 31.48 4.68
C ASP A 378 8.30 30.75 4.46
N THR A 379 8.31 29.65 3.71
CA THR A 379 9.52 28.83 3.50
C THR A 379 10.39 29.29 2.31
N PHE A 380 9.80 29.87 1.26
CA PHE A 380 10.50 30.19 0.00
C PHE A 380 10.46 31.68 -0.40
N GLY A 381 9.63 32.49 0.27
CA GLY A 381 9.49 33.93 0.02
C GLY A 381 9.29 34.28 -1.46
N GLU A 382 10.14 35.16 -1.95
CA GLU A 382 10.14 35.67 -3.33
C GLU A 382 10.11 34.56 -4.39
N ARG A 383 10.78 33.42 -4.16
CA ARG A 383 10.80 32.31 -5.13
C ARG A 383 9.43 31.67 -5.33
N TYR A 384 8.55 31.75 -4.34
CA TYR A 384 7.16 31.30 -4.49
C TYR A 384 6.26 32.41 -5.03
N MET A 385 6.47 33.67 -4.65
CA MET A 385 5.76 34.82 -5.24
C MET A 385 6.00 34.92 -6.76
N GLU A 386 7.25 34.77 -7.20
CA GLU A 386 7.62 34.76 -8.61
C GLU A 386 6.97 33.58 -9.37
N TYR A 387 6.83 32.41 -8.73
CA TYR A 387 6.09 31.27 -9.27
C TYR A 387 4.58 31.53 -9.37
N MET A 388 3.96 32.11 -8.34
CA MET A 388 2.53 32.48 -8.35
C MET A 388 2.21 33.53 -9.43
N SER A 389 3.11 34.49 -9.67
CA SER A 389 2.92 35.50 -10.73
C SER A 389 2.94 34.90 -12.14
N LYS A 390 3.76 33.85 -12.35
CA LYS A 390 3.86 33.09 -13.61
C LYS A 390 2.71 32.10 -13.79
N VAL A 391 2.30 31.40 -12.74
CA VAL A 391 1.27 30.33 -12.78
C VAL A 391 0.02 30.77 -12.03
N ARG A 392 -0.82 31.55 -12.72
CA ARG A 392 -2.05 32.12 -12.15
C ARG A 392 -3.04 31.04 -11.72
N PHE A 393 -3.23 29.98 -12.52
CA PHE A 393 -4.25 28.97 -12.26
C PHE A 393 -3.90 28.05 -11.07
N LYS A 394 -4.89 27.79 -10.20
CA LYS A 394 -4.76 27.02 -8.97
C LYS A 394 -5.12 25.55 -9.16
N PHE A 395 -6.22 25.28 -9.87
CA PHE A 395 -6.76 23.95 -10.16
C PHE A 395 -7.20 23.76 -11.61
N ILE A 396 -7.98 24.70 -12.15
CA ILE A 396 -8.66 24.56 -13.44
C ILE A 396 -8.03 25.55 -14.42
N PRO A 397 -7.31 25.07 -15.46
CA PRO A 397 -6.79 25.95 -16.51
C PRO A 397 -7.89 26.85 -17.06
N PHE A 398 -7.58 28.15 -17.22
CA PHE A 398 -8.49 29.17 -17.75
C PHE A 398 -9.72 29.53 -16.89
N VAL A 399 -9.92 28.90 -15.72
CA VAL A 399 -11.06 29.23 -14.82
C VAL A 399 -10.59 29.65 -13.43
N TYR A 400 -9.75 28.85 -12.76
CA TYR A 400 -9.35 29.11 -11.38
C TYR A 400 -7.98 28.52 -11.01
#